data_AF-A0A1I1JRA9-F1
#
_entry.id   AF-A0A1I1JRA9-F1
#
_cell.length_a   1.000
_cell.length_b   1.000
_cell.length_c   1.000
_cell.angle_alpha   90.00
_cell.angle_beta   90.00
_cell.angle_gamma   90.00
#
_symmetry.space_group_name_H-M   'P 1'
#
loop_
_entity.id
_entity.type
_entity.pdbx_description
1 polymer ?
#
loop_
_entity_poly.entity_id
_entity_poly.type
_entity_poly.pdbx_seq_one_letter_code
_entity_poly.pdbx_strand_id
1 'polypeptide(L)'
;MIKIYGMPTCPYCDYIHEQIVGRENEFEYINIGENIRNMGAFTRLRDTNPAFDHSKEMGDVGIPAFVLEDGSITLDPAVVGLIEYGTPDACSIEDHKSGRKGC
;
A
#
# COMPACT_ATOMS: atom_id res chain seq x y z
N MET A 1 -6.20 13.17 6.40
CA MET A 1 -4.97 12.40 6.16
C MET A 1 -5.36 11.03 5.64
N ILE A 2 -4.79 10.63 4.50
CA ILE A 2 -5.02 9.33 3.87
C ILE A 2 -4.13 8.31 4.58
N LYS A 3 -4.68 7.18 5.00
CA LYS A 3 -3.91 6.11 5.64
C LYS A 3 -3.48 5.09 4.61
N ILE A 4 -2.23 4.66 4.66
CA ILE A 4 -1.65 3.68 3.75
C ILE A 4 -1.22 2.47 4.56
N TYR A 5 -1.88 1.34 4.37
CA TYR A 5 -1.43 0.06 4.94
C TYR A 5 -0.46 -0.60 3.97
N GLY A 6 0.75 -0.90 4.43
CA GLY A 6 1.80 -1.53 3.62
C GLY A 6 2.86 -2.22 4.48
N MET A 7 3.91 -2.75 3.85
CA MET A 7 5.09 -3.25 4.57
C MET A 7 6.37 -3.13 3.74
N PRO A 8 7.55 -2.91 4.36
CA PRO A 8 8.81 -2.64 3.64
C PRO A 8 9.37 -3.78 2.76
N THR A 9 8.79 -4.97 2.83
CA THR A 9 9.22 -6.10 1.98
C THR A 9 8.29 -6.29 0.77
N CYS A 10 7.33 -5.39 0.58
CA CYS A 10 6.46 -5.36 -0.58
C CYS A 10 6.99 -4.27 -1.54
N PRO A 11 7.44 -4.64 -2.77
CA PRO A 11 8.02 -3.68 -3.71
C PRO A 11 7.07 -2.53 -4.04
N TYR A 12 5.78 -2.82 -4.23
CA TYR A 12 4.76 -1.79 -4.47
C TYR A 12 4.57 -0.83 -3.30
N CYS A 13 4.73 -1.32 -2.06
CA CYS A 13 4.67 -0.47 -0.89
C CYS A 13 5.90 0.44 -0.81
N ASP A 14 7.09 -0.07 -1.14
CA ASP A 14 8.33 0.72 -1.17
C ASP A 14 8.28 1.79 -2.26
N TYR A 15 7.75 1.47 -3.45
CA TYR A 15 7.51 2.44 -4.52
C TYR A 15 6.61 3.60 -4.06
N ILE A 16 5.51 3.28 -3.37
CA ILE A 16 4.57 4.26 -2.85
C ILE A 16 5.17 5.05 -1.69
N HIS A 17 5.97 4.41 -0.83
CA HIS A 17 6.56 5.06 0.34
C HIS A 17 7.47 6.22 -0.05
N GLU A 18 8.28 6.08 -1.10
CA GLU A 18 9.15 7.17 -1.57
C GLU A 18 8.36 8.38 -2.09
N GLN A 19 7.17 8.18 -2.65
CA GLN A 19 6.33 9.28 -3.16
C GLN A 19 5.67 10.12 -2.05
N ILE A 20 5.62 9.60 -0.82
CA ILE A 20 4.97 10.24 0.33
C ILE A 20 5.96 10.78 1.36
N VAL A 21 7.28 10.56 1.18
CA VAL A 21 8.32 11.17 2.03
C VAL A 21 8.20 12.69 1.98
N GLY A 22 8.11 13.34 3.15
CA GLY A 22 7.93 14.79 3.25
C GLY A 22 6.49 15.27 3.05
N ARG A 23 5.52 14.35 2.92
CA ARG A 23 4.08 14.62 2.79
C ARG A 23 3.29 14.04 3.96
N GLU A 24 3.88 14.04 5.16
CA GLU A 24 3.27 13.48 6.37
C GLU A 24 2.04 14.27 6.85
N ASN A 25 1.81 15.47 6.31
CA ASN A 25 0.56 16.22 6.49
C ASN A 25 -0.60 15.69 5.63
N GLU A 26 -0.30 14.93 4.57
CA GLU A 26 -1.26 14.33 3.64
C GLU A 26 -1.45 12.83 3.90
N PHE A 27 -0.38 12.11 4.21
CA PHE A 27 -0.37 10.65 4.32
C PHE A 27 0.16 10.14 5.68
N GLU A 28 -0.49 9.08 6.17
CA GLU A 28 -0.05 8.27 7.30
C GLU A 28 0.29 6.86 6.82
N TYR A 29 1.56 6.45 6.88
CA TYR A 29 1.99 5.10 6.51
C TYR A 29 1.96 4.15 7.71
N ILE A 30 1.23 3.05 7.59
CA ILE A 30 1.04 2.04 8.64
C ILE A 30 1.70 0.74 8.18
N ASN A 31 2.83 0.40 8.80
CA ASN A 31 3.49 -0.87 8.57
C ASN A 31 2.71 -2.02 9.22
N ILE A 32 2.05 -2.85 8.41
CA ILE A 32 1.27 -3.99 8.91
C ILE A 32 2.14 -5.07 9.55
N GLY A 33 3.42 -5.16 9.16
CA GLY A 33 4.38 -6.15 9.68
C GLY A 33 5.06 -5.72 10.98
N GLU A 34 4.85 -4.49 11.44
CA GLU A 34 5.53 -3.96 12.64
C GLU A 34 5.04 -4.63 13.93
N ASN A 35 3.73 -4.84 14.07
CA ASN A 35 3.15 -5.48 15.26
C ASN A 35 1.76 -6.07 14.99
N ILE A 36 1.31 -6.94 15.91
CA ILE A 36 0.03 -7.65 15.80
C ILE A 36 -1.20 -6.74 15.77
N ARG A 37 -1.12 -5.52 16.32
CA ARG A 37 -2.25 -4.58 16.31
C ARG A 37 -2.45 -4.01 14.91
N ASN A 38 -1.37 -3.60 14.24
CA ASN A 38 -1.42 -3.11 12.85
C ASN A 38 -1.92 -4.21 11.91
N MET A 39 -1.35 -5.42 12.03
CA MET A 39 -1.78 -6.59 11.27
C MET A 39 -3.25 -6.90 11.50
N GLY A 40 -3.70 -7.01 12.74
CA GLY A 40 -5.10 -7.30 13.07
C GLY A 40 -6.08 -6.23 12.57
N ALA A 41 -5.69 -4.96 12.62
CA ALA A 41 -6.49 -3.87 12.06
C ALA A 41 -6.63 -4.00 10.53
N PHE A 42 -5.53 -4.27 9.82
CA PHE A 42 -5.56 -4.49 8.38
C PHE A 42 -6.34 -5.75 7.99
N THR A 43 -6.14 -6.88 8.67
CA THR A 43 -6.90 -8.12 8.41
C THR A 43 -8.40 -7.87 8.54
N ARG A 44 -8.86 -7.18 9.60
CA ARG A 44 -10.27 -6.84 9.76
C ARG A 44 -10.79 -5.97 8.62
N LEU A 45 -10.00 -4.98 8.19
CA LEU A 45 -10.33 -4.10 7.07
C LEU A 45 -10.48 -4.89 5.76
N ARG A 46 -9.49 -5.73 5.46
CA ARG A 46 -9.42 -6.58 4.26
C ARG A 46 -10.58 -7.58 4.17
N ASP A 47 -10.89 -8.23 5.28
CA ASP A 47 -11.87 -9.32 5.29
C ASP A 47 -13.32 -8.80 5.21
N THR A 48 -13.56 -7.53 5.55
CA THR A 48 -14.91 -6.94 5.62
C THR A 48 -15.24 -5.94 4.52
N ASN A 49 -14.26 -5.48 3.74
CA ASN A 49 -14.47 -4.47 2.70
C ASN A 49 -14.41 -5.09 1.28
N PRO A 50 -15.39 -4.80 0.40
CA PRO A 50 -15.44 -5.36 -0.96
C PRO A 50 -14.31 -4.87 -1.88
N ALA A 51 -13.61 -3.78 -1.55
CA ALA A 51 -12.44 -3.33 -2.30
C ALA A 51 -11.34 -4.39 -2.41
N PHE A 52 -11.32 -5.38 -1.50
CA PHE A 52 -10.36 -6.47 -1.49
C PHE A 52 -10.89 -7.76 -2.12
N ASP A 53 -12.12 -7.81 -2.64
CA ASP A 53 -12.71 -9.05 -3.16
C ASP A 53 -11.86 -9.65 -4.28
N HIS A 54 -11.45 -8.83 -5.25
CA HIS A 54 -10.58 -9.27 -6.34
C HIS A 54 -9.19 -9.74 -5.85
N SER A 55 -8.57 -9.02 -4.90
CA SER A 55 -7.30 -9.44 -4.30
C SER A 55 -7.45 -10.78 -3.59
N LYS A 56 -8.52 -10.98 -2.82
CA LYS A 56 -8.82 -12.24 -2.12
C LYS A 56 -9.02 -13.39 -3.10
N GLU A 57 -9.74 -13.17 -4.20
CA GLU A 57 -9.99 -14.18 -5.24
C GLU A 57 -8.68 -14.71 -5.86
N MET A 58 -7.69 -13.84 -6.03
CA MET A 58 -6.38 -14.21 -6.62
C MET A 58 -5.34 -14.64 -5.58
N GLY A 59 -5.69 -14.67 -4.29
CA GLY A 59 -4.76 -15.00 -3.21
C GLY A 59 -3.77 -13.88 -2.87
N ASP A 60 -4.04 -12.64 -3.29
CA ASP A 60 -3.25 -11.46 -2.96
C ASP A 60 -3.59 -10.92 -1.56
N VAL A 61 -2.59 -10.35 -0.89
CA VAL A 61 -2.72 -9.65 0.39
C VAL A 61 -3.52 -8.35 0.19
N GLY A 62 -3.35 -7.67 -0.95
CA GLY A 62 -4.02 -6.39 -1.23
C GLY A 62 -3.36 -5.19 -0.55
N ILE A 63 -2.02 -5.11 -0.60
CA ILE A 63 -1.24 -3.95 -0.15
C ILE A 63 -0.39 -3.39 -1.30
N PRO A 64 -0.13 -2.07 -1.34
CA PRO A 64 -0.61 -1.07 -0.40
C PRO A 64 -2.11 -0.78 -0.54
N ALA A 65 -2.77 -0.52 0.59
CA ALA A 65 -4.19 -0.17 0.64
C ALA A 65 -4.37 1.23 1.19
N PHE A 66 -5.20 2.04 0.51
CA PHE A 66 -5.41 3.44 0.82
C PHE A 66 -6.79 3.64 1.43
N VAL A 67 -6.83 4.19 2.65
CA VAL A 67 -8.07 4.58 3.33
C VAL A 67 -8.20 6.08 3.28
N LEU A 68 -9.22 6.56 2.56
CA LEU A 68 -9.50 7.98 2.39
C LEU A 68 -10.17 8.55 3.65
N GLU A 69 -10.25 9.87 3.71
CA GLU A 69 -10.83 10.58 4.87
C GLU A 69 -12.31 10.29 5.09
N ASP A 70 -13.05 9.95 4.03
CA ASP A 70 -14.45 9.56 4.09
C ASP A 70 -14.66 8.07 4.49
N GLY A 71 -13.55 7.34 4.71
CA GLY A 71 -13.55 5.92 5.06
C GLY A 71 -13.66 4.97 3.86
N SER A 72 -13.72 5.49 2.63
CA SER A 72 -13.62 4.66 1.43
C SER A 72 -12.21 4.07 1.29
N ILE A 73 -12.14 2.92 0.61
CA ILE A 73 -10.90 2.18 0.42
C ILE A 73 -10.66 1.97 -1.06
N THR A 74 -9.42 2.20 -1.48
CA THR A 74 -8.93 1.89 -2.82
C THR A 74 -7.58 1.18 -2.73
N LEU A 75 -7.28 0.36 -3.72
CA LEU A 75 -5.95 -0.22 -3.93
C LEU A 75 -5.20 0.47 -5.09
N ASP A 76 -5.86 1.45 -5.72
CA ASP A 76 -5.33 2.23 -6.82
C ASP A 76 -4.67 3.53 -6.29
N PRO A 77 -3.35 3.70 -6.45
CA PRO A 77 -2.63 4.90 -6.03
C PRO A 77 -3.07 6.18 -6.79
N ALA A 78 -3.57 6.07 -8.03
CA ALA A 78 -4.01 7.25 -8.79
C ALA A 78 -5.17 7.98 -8.12
N VAL A 79 -6.06 7.24 -7.46
CA VAL A 79 -7.21 7.80 -6.73
C VAL A 79 -6.78 8.75 -5.61
N VAL A 80 -5.58 8.55 -5.05
CA VAL A 80 -5.03 9.39 -3.98
C VAL A 80 -3.93 10.35 -4.46
N GLY A 81 -3.82 10.54 -5.79
CA GLY A 81 -2.86 11.46 -6.39
C GLY A 81 -1.41 10.98 -6.34
N LEU A 82 -1.20 9.66 -6.29
CA LEU A 82 0.10 9.02 -6.40
C LEU A 82 0.27 8.37 -7.77
N ILE A 83 1.52 8.10 -8.16
CA ILE A 83 1.88 7.52 -9.45
C ILE A 83 1.55 6.03 -9.46
N GLU A 84 0.91 5.56 -10.54
CA GLU A 84 0.53 4.17 -10.76
C GLU A 84 1.71 3.21 -10.94
N TYR A 85 1.43 1.93 -10.68
CA TYR A 85 2.35 0.84 -10.96
C TYR A 85 2.53 0.63 -12.47
N GLY A 86 3.67 0.08 -12.88
CA GLY A 86 3.94 -0.23 -14.30
C GLY A 86 4.39 0.97 -15.15
N THR A 87 4.69 2.10 -14.52
CA THR A 87 5.46 3.18 -15.13
C THR A 87 6.94 2.77 -15.27
N PRO A 88 7.75 3.43 -16.13
CA PRO A 88 9.18 3.16 -16.26
C PRO A 88 9.96 3.29 -14.94
N ASP A 89 9.39 4.02 -13.97
CA ASP A 89 9.97 4.24 -12.65
C ASP A 89 9.61 3.14 -11.64
N ALA A 90 8.58 2.33 -11.89
CA ALA A 90 8.25 1.14 -11.09
C ALA A 90 9.19 -0.03 -11.43
N CYS A 91 9.60 -0.83 -10.45
CA CYS A 91 10.49 -1.97 -10.64
C CYS A 91 9.89 -3.31 -10.23
N SER A 92 10.54 -4.37 -10.70
CA SER A 92 10.13 -5.75 -10.45
C SER A 92 10.48 -6.19 -9.03
N ILE A 93 9.90 -7.32 -8.60
CA ILE A 93 10.30 -7.97 -7.35
C ILE A 93 11.78 -8.38 -7.32
N GLU A 94 12.39 -8.60 -8.48
CA GLU A 94 13.81 -8.96 -8.64
C GLU A 94 14.73 -7.74 -8.44
N ASP A 95 14.31 -6.57 -8.93
CA ASP A 95 15.00 -5.29 -8.69
C ASP A 95 15.01 -4.94 -7.20
N HIS A 96 13.87 -5.14 -6.53
CA HIS A 96 13.74 -4.89 -5.10
C HIS A 96 14.62 -5.83 -4.27
N LYS A 97 14.67 -7.13 -4.61
CA LYS A 97 15.60 -8.10 -3.98
C LYS A 97 17.07 -7.76 -4.22
N SER A 98 17.37 -7.09 -5.33
CA SER A 98 18.71 -6.61 -5.67
C SER A 98 19.08 -5.29 -4.99
N GLY A 99 18.17 -4.75 -4.16
CA GLY A 99 18.41 -3.57 -3.32
C GLY A 99 18.03 -2.24 -3.95
N ARG A 100 17.35 -2.23 -5.11
CA ARG A 100 16.77 -1.01 -5.68
C ARG A 100 15.53 -0.62 -4.85
N LYS A 101 15.46 0.65 -4.44
CA LYS A 101 14.35 1.23 -3.67
C LYS A 101 13.66 2.31 -4.48
N GLY A 102 12.42 2.65 -4.12
CA GLY A 102 11.67 3.73 -4.78
C GLY A 102 11.25 3.43 -6.20
N CYS A 103 11.11 2.15 -6.46
CA CYS A 103 10.63 1.53 -7.67
C CYS A 103 9.80 0.32 -7.17
#